data_AF-A0A8G1QVM0-F1
#
_entry.id   AF-A0A8G1QVM0-F1
#
_cell.length_a   1.000
_cell.length_b   1.000
_cell.length_c   1.000
_cell.angle_alpha   90.00
_cell.angle_beta   90.00
_cell.angle_gamma   90.00
#
_symmetry.space_group_name_H-M   'P 1'
#
loop_
_entity.id
_entity.type
_entity.pdbx_description
1 polymer ?
#
loop_
_entity_poly.entity_id
_entity_poly.type
_entity_poly.pdbx_seq_one_letter_code
_entity_poly.pdbx_strand_id
1 'polypeptide(L)'
;MEVQEVFEINCVLDGEESILCRQCCGRRGGCEATPAGALGNAAELVELLDWYRACFFHNAEDEEENAFVNFNEDAIRAANNCVVHLGRAFVQMVATHNRYHGLSVAQKSRRTANYEAFLARRRKIVGVDIEKLCLMPGDPGFVLWTSAKQSFHDGISAAVGLQFDGDRLDEILEWMFEEFPVALGEL
;
A
#
# COMPACT_ATOMS: atom_id res chain seq x y z
N MET A 1 -23.77 -1.64 21.47
CA MET A 1 -22.40 -1.53 20.90
C MET A 1 -22.43 -2.37 19.65
N GLU A 2 -22.57 -1.74 18.49
CA GLU A 2 -22.46 -2.46 17.21
C GLU A 2 -21.00 -2.85 17.05
N VAL A 3 -20.73 -4.15 16.99
CA VAL A 3 -19.40 -4.67 16.69
C VAL A 3 -19.10 -4.23 15.26
N GLN A 4 -18.15 -3.31 15.10
CA GLN A 4 -17.71 -2.87 13.79
C GLN A 4 -17.07 -4.08 13.11
N GLU A 5 -17.78 -4.66 12.13
CA GLU A 5 -17.26 -5.81 11.37
C GLU A 5 -15.92 -5.41 10.76
N VAL A 6 -14.88 -6.18 11.10
CA VAL A 6 -13.55 -6.04 10.52
C VAL A 6 -13.70 -6.15 9.01
N PHE A 7 -13.35 -5.09 8.29
CA PHE A 7 -13.38 -5.10 6.85
C PHE A 7 -12.36 -6.12 6.33
N GLU A 8 -12.83 -7.30 5.96
CA GLU A 8 -12.00 -8.32 5.32
C GLU A 8 -11.98 -8.13 3.81
N ILE A 9 -10.79 -7.87 3.25
CA ILE A 9 -10.57 -7.89 1.80
C ILE A 9 -10.50 -9.35 1.34
N ASN A 10 -11.66 -9.98 1.21
CA ASN A 10 -11.80 -11.33 0.66
C ASN A 10 -11.68 -11.29 -0.88
N CYS A 11 -10.47 -11.05 -1.38
CA CYS A 11 -10.13 -11.25 -2.79
C CYS A 11 -9.90 -12.75 -3.05
N VAL A 12 -10.95 -13.55 -2.89
CA VAL A 12 -10.92 -14.97 -3.25
C VAL A 12 -11.02 -15.06 -4.77
N LEU A 13 -9.95 -15.56 -5.42
CA LEU A 13 -10.02 -16.04 -6.78
C LEU A 13 -10.95 -17.26 -6.78
N ASP A 14 -12.16 -17.11 -7.31
CA ASP A 14 -13.05 -18.25 -7.52
C ASP A 14 -12.59 -18.99 -8.78
N GLY A 15 -11.50 -19.75 -8.64
CA GLY A 15 -10.89 -20.49 -9.74
C GLY A 15 -11.78 -21.54 -10.38
N GLU A 16 -12.94 -21.87 -9.78
CA GLU A 16 -13.88 -22.86 -10.31
C GLU A 16 -14.99 -22.23 -11.17
N GLU A 17 -15.43 -20.99 -10.90
CA GLU A 17 -16.50 -20.34 -11.68
C GLU A 17 -16.12 -19.03 -12.41
N SER A 18 -15.00 -18.37 -12.08
CA SER A 18 -14.62 -17.09 -12.72
C SER A 18 -13.12 -16.77 -12.62
N ILE A 19 -12.53 -16.29 -13.73
CA ILE A 19 -11.16 -15.70 -13.73
C ILE A 19 -11.08 -14.42 -12.85
N LEU A 20 -12.21 -13.93 -12.34
CA LEU A 20 -12.33 -12.69 -11.59
C LEU A 20 -12.64 -12.94 -10.12
N CYS A 21 -12.05 -12.17 -9.22
CA CYS A 21 -12.50 -12.11 -7.84
C CYS A 21 -13.94 -11.59 -7.75
N ARG A 22 -14.64 -11.86 -6.64
CA ARG A 22 -16.04 -11.45 -6.41
C ARG A 22 -16.30 -9.96 -6.70
N GLN A 23 -15.35 -9.10 -6.35
CA GLN A 23 -15.43 -7.66 -6.59
C GLN A 23 -15.31 -7.30 -8.08
N CYS A 24 -14.34 -7.89 -8.79
CA CYS A 24 -14.15 -7.68 -10.24
C CYS A 24 -15.33 -8.25 -11.05
N CYS A 25 -15.86 -9.40 -10.64
CA CYS A 25 -17.07 -9.98 -11.21
C CYS A 25 -18.27 -9.03 -11.08
N GLY A 26 -18.53 -8.51 -9.88
CA GLY A 26 -19.60 -7.54 -9.64
C GLY A 26 -19.45 -6.24 -10.44
N ARG A 27 -18.22 -5.81 -10.73
CA ARG A 27 -17.91 -4.62 -11.54
C ARG A 27 -17.83 -4.90 -13.04
N ARG A 28 -18.02 -6.16 -13.49
CA ARG A 28 -17.82 -6.60 -14.88
C ARG A 28 -16.45 -6.18 -15.45
N GLY A 29 -15.42 -6.16 -14.61
CA GLY A 29 -14.07 -5.73 -14.96
C GLY A 29 -13.07 -6.88 -14.89
N GLY A 30 -12.01 -6.82 -15.68
CA GLY A 30 -10.88 -7.77 -15.56
C GLY A 30 -10.19 -7.65 -14.20
N CYS A 31 -9.78 -8.77 -13.61
CA CYS A 31 -8.93 -8.78 -12.44
C CYS A 31 -7.50 -8.52 -12.91
N GLU A 32 -7.00 -7.31 -12.70
CA GLU A 32 -5.63 -6.96 -13.05
C GLU A 32 -4.71 -7.33 -11.88
N ALA A 33 -3.94 -8.40 -12.05
CA ALA A 33 -2.89 -8.75 -11.11
C ALA A 33 -1.79 -7.68 -11.10
N THR A 34 -1.19 -7.45 -9.93
CA THR A 34 0.01 -6.61 -9.83
C THR A 34 1.11 -7.19 -10.72
N PRO A 35 1.74 -6.37 -11.58
CA PRO A 35 2.79 -6.83 -12.48
C PRO A 35 4.02 -7.23 -11.67
N ALA A 36 4.73 -8.29 -12.09
CA ALA A 36 5.86 -8.86 -11.36
C ALA A 36 6.97 -7.86 -10.97
N GLY A 37 7.17 -6.79 -11.76
CA GLY A 37 8.14 -5.73 -11.50
C GLY A 37 7.72 -4.70 -10.45
N ALA A 38 6.54 -4.83 -9.87
CA ALA A 38 6.00 -3.96 -8.83
C ALA A 38 5.48 -4.75 -7.61
N LEU A 39 5.84 -6.04 -7.49
CA LEU A 39 5.40 -6.89 -6.37
C LEU A 39 5.98 -6.43 -5.03
N GLY A 40 7.20 -5.90 -5.02
CA GLY A 40 7.76 -5.30 -3.80
C GLY A 40 6.98 -4.07 -3.36
N ASN A 41 6.52 -3.23 -4.29
CA ASN A 41 5.67 -2.10 -3.94
C ASN A 41 4.28 -2.53 -3.44
N ALA A 42 3.78 -3.69 -3.89
CA ALA A 42 2.57 -4.27 -3.32
C ALA A 42 2.79 -4.79 -1.90
N ALA A 43 3.95 -5.39 -1.62
CA ALA A 43 4.33 -5.79 -0.27
C ALA A 43 4.44 -4.57 0.66
N GLU A 44 5.09 -3.48 0.20
CA GLU A 44 5.16 -2.21 0.95
C GLU A 44 3.76 -1.66 1.27
N LEU A 45 2.80 -1.75 0.33
CA LEU A 45 1.42 -1.34 0.60
C LEU A 45 0.79 -2.18 1.70
N VAL A 46 0.96 -3.51 1.68
CA VAL A 46 0.42 -4.41 2.71
C VAL A 46 1.02 -4.07 4.07
N GLU A 47 2.34 -3.90 4.14
CA GLU A 47 3.04 -3.52 5.36
C GLU A 47 2.55 -2.19 5.93
N LEU A 48 2.33 -1.18 5.08
CA LEU A 48 1.74 0.11 5.49
C LEU A 48 0.30 -0.03 6.02
N LEU A 49 -0.49 -0.91 5.43
CA LEU A 49 -1.88 -1.16 5.87
C LEU A 49 -1.91 -1.91 7.20
N ASP A 50 -1.00 -2.87 7.40
CA ASP A 50 -0.87 -3.62 8.65
C ASP A 50 -0.37 -2.71 9.77
N TRP A 51 0.64 -1.87 9.51
CA TRP A 51 1.10 -0.83 10.45
C TRP A 51 -0.02 0.15 10.81
N TYR A 52 -0.77 0.64 9.81
CA TYR A 52 -1.91 1.51 10.05
C TYR A 52 -2.97 0.86 10.94
N ARG A 53 -3.30 -0.41 10.66
CA ARG A 53 -4.25 -1.17 11.47
C ARG A 53 -3.76 -1.34 12.89
N ALA A 54 -2.48 -1.65 13.07
CA ALA A 54 -1.87 -1.75 14.39
C ALA A 54 -2.06 -0.42 15.12
N CYS A 55 -1.53 0.69 14.63
CA CYS A 55 -1.55 1.96 15.36
C CYS A 55 -2.96 2.48 15.72
N PHE A 56 -3.96 2.31 14.85
CA PHE A 56 -5.28 2.95 15.01
C PHE A 56 -6.38 2.00 15.52
N PHE A 57 -6.21 0.68 15.42
CA PHE A 57 -7.28 -0.30 15.68
C PHE A 57 -6.80 -1.51 16.49
N HIS A 58 -6.08 -1.26 17.59
CA HIS A 58 -5.73 -2.30 18.57
C HIS A 58 -6.97 -2.94 19.20
N ASN A 59 -6.91 -4.26 19.46
CA ASN A 59 -7.95 -4.96 20.19
C ASN A 59 -7.75 -4.72 21.69
N ALA A 60 -8.81 -4.31 22.39
CA ALA A 60 -8.80 -4.02 23.83
C ALA A 60 -8.56 -5.25 24.74
N GLU A 61 -8.31 -6.44 24.18
CA GLU A 61 -8.08 -7.69 24.93
C GLU A 61 -6.60 -7.89 25.30
N ASP A 62 -5.68 -7.11 24.72
CA ASP A 62 -4.25 -7.15 25.06
C ASP A 62 -3.97 -6.19 26.24
N GLU A 63 -4.37 -6.61 27.44
CA GLU A 63 -4.18 -5.88 28.71
C GLU A 63 -2.71 -5.84 29.14
N GLU A 64 -1.91 -4.89 28.63
CA GLU A 64 -0.77 -4.37 29.37
C GLU A 64 -0.86 -2.83 29.48
N GLU A 65 -0.82 -2.36 30.73
CA GLU A 65 -1.25 -1.04 31.23
C GLU A 65 -0.45 0.18 30.72
N ASN A 66 0.40 0.07 29.70
CA ASN A 66 1.19 1.20 29.21
C ASN A 66 1.21 1.26 27.68
N ALA A 67 0.72 2.38 27.13
CA ALA A 67 0.89 2.86 25.74
C ALA A 67 -0.29 2.72 24.75
N PHE A 68 -1.55 2.60 25.19
CA PHE A 68 -2.68 2.75 24.25
C PHE A 68 -3.04 4.22 24.03
N VAL A 69 -2.79 4.72 22.82
CA VAL A 69 -3.29 6.03 22.37
C VAL A 69 -4.70 5.85 21.81
N ASN A 70 -5.70 6.41 22.50
CA ASN A 70 -7.06 6.40 22.00
C ASN A 70 -7.30 7.59 21.08
N PHE A 71 -7.45 7.34 19.78
CA PHE A 71 -7.69 8.37 18.77
C PHE A 71 -9.18 8.75 18.70
N ASN A 72 -9.46 10.04 18.57
CA ASN A 72 -10.80 10.57 18.38
C ASN A 72 -11.27 10.33 16.93
N GLU A 73 -12.58 10.51 16.70
CA GLU A 73 -13.18 10.24 15.39
C GLU A 73 -12.57 11.07 14.26
N ASP A 74 -12.18 12.33 14.52
CA ASP A 74 -11.65 13.21 13.49
C ASP A 74 -10.23 12.81 13.07
N ALA A 75 -9.37 12.44 14.02
CA ALA A 75 -8.05 11.88 13.76
C ALA A 75 -8.15 10.56 12.96
N ILE A 76 -9.02 9.64 13.40
CA ILE A 76 -9.27 8.37 12.70
C ILE A 76 -9.81 8.63 11.28
N ARG A 77 -10.74 9.57 11.10
CA ARG A 77 -11.30 9.91 9.80
C ARG A 77 -10.23 10.49 8.86
N ALA A 78 -9.38 11.38 9.37
CA ALA A 78 -8.27 11.94 8.62
C ALA A 78 -7.24 10.88 8.21
N ALA A 79 -6.90 9.97 9.13
CA ALA A 79 -5.99 8.86 8.85
C ALA A 79 -6.56 7.88 7.81
N ASN A 80 -7.85 7.53 7.91
CA ASN A 80 -8.55 6.73 6.90
C ASN A 80 -8.49 7.36 5.50
N ASN A 81 -8.64 8.69 5.40
CA ASN A 81 -8.52 9.38 4.12
C ASN A 81 -7.10 9.23 3.54
N CYS A 82 -6.07 9.29 4.38
CA CYS A 82 -4.69 9.06 3.95
C CYS A 82 -4.50 7.64 3.38
N VAL A 83 -5.07 6.63 4.03
CA VAL A 83 -5.06 5.24 3.54
C VAL A 83 -5.76 5.10 2.19
N VAL A 84 -6.93 5.74 2.02
CA VAL A 84 -7.64 5.75 0.72
C VAL A 84 -6.79 6.41 -0.37
N HIS A 85 -6.10 7.51 -0.05
CA HIS A 85 -5.21 8.18 -0.98
C HIS A 85 -4.00 7.32 -1.35
N LEU A 86 -3.37 6.65 -0.38
CA LEU A 86 -2.27 5.71 -0.59
C LEU A 86 -2.69 4.57 -1.54
N GLY A 87 -3.84 3.94 -1.28
CA GLY A 87 -4.38 2.87 -2.13
C GLY A 87 -4.68 3.34 -3.56
N ARG A 88 -5.23 4.55 -3.73
CA ARG A 88 -5.44 5.15 -5.06
C ARG A 88 -4.12 5.42 -5.78
N ALA A 89 -3.12 5.92 -5.08
CA ALA A 89 -1.79 6.16 -5.65
C ALA A 89 -1.12 4.86 -6.10
N PHE A 90 -1.25 3.78 -5.31
CA PHE A 90 -0.78 2.45 -5.71
C PHE A 90 -1.42 1.97 -7.02
N VAL A 91 -2.75 2.07 -7.12
CA VAL A 91 -3.48 1.72 -8.36
C VAL A 91 -2.98 2.53 -9.56
N GLN A 92 -2.73 3.84 -9.38
CA GLN A 92 -2.19 4.70 -10.43
C GLN A 92 -0.74 4.36 -10.80
N MET A 93 0.10 3.99 -9.83
CA MET A 93 1.45 3.51 -10.07
C MET A 93 1.41 2.24 -10.93
N VAL A 94 0.61 1.24 -10.54
CA VAL A 94 0.47 -0.01 -11.29
C VAL A 94 -0.05 0.25 -12.71
N ALA A 95 -1.05 1.10 -12.87
CA ALA A 95 -1.58 1.48 -14.18
C ALA A 95 -0.53 2.19 -15.05
N THR A 96 0.37 2.97 -14.44
CA THR A 96 1.47 3.66 -15.15
C THR A 96 2.53 2.67 -15.62
N HIS A 97 2.94 1.75 -14.75
CA HIS A 97 3.86 0.67 -15.09
C HIS A 97 3.30 -0.22 -16.21
N ASN A 98 2.04 -0.65 -16.07
CA ASN A 98 1.36 -1.48 -17.07
C ASN A 98 1.27 -0.78 -18.43
N ARG A 99 0.95 0.52 -18.47
CA ARG A 99 0.89 1.28 -19.72
C ARG A 99 2.25 1.37 -20.40
N TYR A 100 3.31 1.65 -19.64
CA TYR A 100 4.65 1.76 -20.18
C TYR A 100 5.15 0.44 -20.78
N HIS A 101 4.93 -0.67 -20.08
CA HIS A 101 5.32 -2.00 -20.55
C HIS A 101 4.31 -2.63 -21.52
N GLY A 102 3.16 -1.98 -21.76
CA GLY A 102 2.09 -2.50 -22.61
C GLY A 102 1.50 -3.82 -22.12
N LEU A 103 1.33 -3.94 -20.80
CA LEU A 103 0.78 -5.10 -20.12
C LEU A 103 -0.76 -5.08 -20.05
N SER A 104 -1.39 -4.03 -20.57
CA SER A 104 -2.85 -3.97 -20.65
C SER A 104 -3.39 -5.07 -21.58
N VAL A 105 -4.63 -5.48 -21.32
CA VAL A 105 -5.30 -6.63 -21.95
C VAL A 105 -5.23 -6.62 -23.49
N ALA A 106 -5.08 -5.45 -24.11
CA ALA A 106 -5.09 -5.26 -25.56
C ALA A 106 -3.74 -5.48 -26.29
N GLN A 107 -2.60 -5.69 -25.60
CA GLN A 107 -1.27 -5.58 -26.23
C GLN A 107 -0.31 -6.79 -26.04
N LYS A 108 -0.82 -7.94 -25.60
CA LYS A 108 -0.03 -9.03 -24.99
C LYS A 108 1.04 -9.73 -25.87
N SER A 109 0.80 -10.11 -27.12
CA SER A 109 1.64 -11.18 -27.73
C SER A 109 3.12 -10.82 -28.02
N ARG A 110 3.44 -9.58 -28.41
CA ARG A 110 4.84 -9.14 -28.67
C ARG A 110 5.49 -8.44 -27.47
N ARG A 111 4.69 -7.92 -26.54
CA ARG A 111 5.19 -7.12 -25.41
C ARG A 111 5.55 -7.95 -24.18
N THR A 112 4.99 -9.16 -24.04
CA THR A 112 5.39 -10.10 -22.97
C THR A 112 6.88 -10.44 -23.02
N ALA A 113 7.46 -10.74 -24.19
CA ALA A 113 8.88 -11.07 -24.30
C ALA A 113 9.80 -9.90 -23.88
N ASN A 114 9.42 -8.66 -24.22
CA ASN A 114 10.16 -7.47 -23.80
C ASN A 114 10.07 -7.26 -22.28
N TYR A 115 8.92 -7.55 -21.69
CA TYR A 115 8.72 -7.44 -20.26
C TYR A 115 9.49 -8.52 -19.48
N GLU A 116 9.49 -9.76 -19.95
CA GLU A 116 10.32 -10.83 -19.37
C GLU A 116 11.81 -10.48 -19.44
N ALA A 117 12.27 -9.93 -20.57
CA ALA A 117 13.65 -9.45 -20.70
C ALA A 117 13.94 -8.29 -19.74
N PHE A 118 12.97 -7.41 -19.49
CA PHE A 118 13.08 -6.37 -18.45
C PHE A 118 13.22 -7.01 -17.06
N LEU A 119 12.33 -7.91 -16.66
CA LEU A 119 12.38 -8.59 -15.36
C LEU A 119 13.70 -9.34 -15.16
N ALA A 120 14.17 -10.05 -16.18
CA ALA A 120 15.43 -10.78 -16.15
C ALA A 120 16.64 -9.85 -15.98
N ARG A 121 16.61 -8.63 -16.53
CA ARG A 121 17.65 -7.62 -16.28
C ARG A 121 17.57 -7.09 -14.85
N ARG A 122 16.37 -6.85 -14.33
CA ARG A 122 16.16 -6.33 -12.96
C ARG A 122 16.67 -7.30 -11.89
N ARG A 123 16.34 -8.59 -12.03
CA ARG A 123 16.79 -9.64 -11.10
C ARG A 123 18.31 -9.88 -11.08
N LYS A 124 19.07 -9.29 -12.02
CA LYS A 124 20.54 -9.36 -12.04
C LYS A 124 21.21 -8.20 -11.31
N ILE A 125 20.45 -7.21 -10.88
CA ILE A 125 20.99 -6.05 -10.15
C ILE A 125 21.34 -6.51 -8.73
N VAL A 126 22.56 -6.22 -8.29
CA VAL A 126 23.03 -6.59 -6.95
C VAL A 126 22.21 -5.84 -5.90
N GLY A 127 21.76 -6.57 -4.87
CA GLY A 127 20.98 -6.00 -3.76
C GLY A 127 19.48 -5.88 -4.01
N VAL A 128 18.98 -6.30 -5.18
CA VAL A 128 17.55 -6.35 -5.47
C VAL A 128 16.95 -7.67 -4.97
N ASP A 129 15.81 -7.57 -4.28
CA ASP A 129 14.97 -8.73 -3.97
C ASP A 129 14.36 -9.29 -5.27
N ILE A 130 14.77 -10.50 -5.64
CA ILE A 130 14.37 -11.14 -6.90
C ILE A 130 12.92 -11.62 -6.91
N GLU A 131 12.33 -11.83 -5.73
CA GLU A 131 10.94 -12.27 -5.54
C GLU A 131 10.01 -11.07 -5.40
N LYS A 132 10.48 -10.00 -4.74
CA LYS A 132 9.73 -8.75 -4.50
C LYS A 132 10.37 -7.55 -5.21
N LEU A 133 10.31 -7.55 -6.54
CA LEU A 133 10.84 -6.43 -7.32
C LEU A 133 10.07 -5.12 -7.03
N CYS A 134 10.82 -4.09 -6.66
CA CYS A 134 10.34 -2.71 -6.57
C CYS A 134 10.70 -1.90 -7.82
N LEU A 135 9.89 -0.88 -8.09
CA LEU A 135 10.28 0.22 -8.95
C LEU A 135 11.53 0.92 -8.38
N MET A 136 12.42 1.35 -9.27
CA MET A 136 13.66 2.07 -8.99
C MET A 136 13.63 3.44 -9.68
N PRO A 137 14.51 4.37 -9.31
CA PRO A 137 14.67 5.62 -10.04
C PRO A 137 14.78 5.42 -11.56
N GLY A 138 13.97 6.16 -12.31
CA GLY A 138 13.83 6.03 -13.76
C GLY A 138 12.70 5.10 -14.22
N ASP A 139 12.12 4.28 -13.34
CA ASP A 139 10.95 3.50 -13.69
C ASP A 139 9.67 4.34 -13.72
N PRO A 140 8.76 4.07 -14.68
CA PRO A 140 7.44 4.67 -14.68
C PRO A 140 6.67 4.30 -13.41
N GLY A 141 6.27 5.31 -12.65
CA GLY A 141 5.54 5.13 -11.40
C GLY A 141 6.40 5.17 -10.14
N PHE A 142 7.74 5.17 -10.26
CA PHE A 142 8.64 5.26 -9.10
C PHE A 142 8.40 6.53 -8.28
N VAL A 143 8.38 7.70 -8.95
CA VAL A 143 8.15 8.99 -8.30
C VAL A 143 6.75 9.06 -7.70
N LEU A 144 5.74 8.49 -8.39
CA LEU A 144 4.36 8.46 -7.88
C LEU A 144 4.29 7.69 -6.55
N TRP A 145 4.91 6.52 -6.47
CA TRP A 145 4.88 5.70 -5.27
C TRP A 145 5.69 6.32 -4.13
N THR A 146 6.90 6.81 -4.42
CA THR A 146 7.75 7.47 -3.43
C THR A 146 7.05 8.70 -2.84
N SER A 147 6.47 9.54 -3.69
CA SER A 147 5.70 10.73 -3.26
C SER A 147 4.46 10.35 -2.46
N ALA A 148 3.80 9.25 -2.81
CA ALA A 148 2.62 8.77 -2.09
C ALA A 148 2.97 8.26 -0.68
N LYS A 149 4.09 7.54 -0.52
CA LYS A 149 4.58 7.11 0.80
C LYS A 149 4.90 8.32 1.69
N GLN A 150 5.60 9.32 1.15
CA GLN A 150 5.89 10.56 1.88
C GLN A 150 4.61 11.31 2.25
N SER A 151 3.69 11.49 1.31
CA SER A 151 2.41 12.16 1.56
C SER A 151 1.56 11.41 2.60
N PHE A 152 1.65 10.08 2.61
CA PHE A 152 0.97 9.26 3.60
C PHE A 152 1.57 9.48 4.99
N HIS A 153 2.89 9.41 5.13
CA HIS A 153 3.59 9.69 6.38
C HIS A 153 3.23 11.08 6.94
N ASP A 154 3.32 12.12 6.11
CA ASP A 154 3.00 13.49 6.51
C ASP A 154 1.51 13.66 6.83
N GLY A 155 0.65 12.99 6.05
CA GLY A 155 -0.80 12.98 6.26
C GLY A 155 -1.21 12.32 7.58
N ILE A 156 -0.56 11.21 7.96
CA ILE A 156 -0.78 10.59 9.27
C ILE A 156 -0.32 11.52 10.40
N SER A 157 0.85 12.14 10.27
CA SER A 157 1.34 13.12 11.24
C SER A 157 0.33 14.25 11.45
N ALA A 158 -0.21 14.81 10.37
CA ALA A 158 -1.23 15.85 10.41
C ALA A 158 -2.56 15.36 11.02
N ALA A 159 -2.95 14.11 10.76
CA ALA A 159 -4.16 13.51 11.33
C ALA A 159 -4.06 13.36 12.85
N VAL A 160 -2.91 12.91 13.36
CA VAL A 160 -2.64 12.83 14.81
C VAL A 160 -2.63 14.22 15.43
N GLY A 161 -2.07 15.21 14.73
CA GLY A 161 -2.06 16.62 15.13
C GLY A 161 -3.45 17.28 15.24
N LEU A 162 -4.53 16.62 14.78
CA LEU A 162 -5.90 17.09 15.03
C LEU A 162 -6.34 16.87 16.49
N GLN A 163 -5.67 15.97 17.21
CA GLN A 163 -6.01 15.60 18.58
C GLN A 163 -4.96 16.00 19.59
N PHE A 164 -3.67 15.90 19.22
CA PHE A 164 -2.55 16.15 20.11
C PHE A 164 -1.72 17.32 19.59
N ASP A 165 -1.11 18.08 20.51
CA ASP A 165 -0.22 19.19 20.21
C ASP A 165 1.01 19.19 21.15
N GLY A 166 2.00 20.02 20.80
CA GLY A 166 3.24 20.19 21.57
C GLY A 166 3.99 18.88 21.84
N ASP A 167 4.60 18.79 23.01
CA ASP A 167 5.41 17.64 23.41
C ASP A 167 4.65 16.30 23.33
N ARG A 168 3.33 16.32 23.56
CA ARG A 168 2.53 15.09 23.49
C ARG A 168 2.35 14.59 22.06
N LEU A 169 2.24 15.49 21.09
CA LEU A 169 2.24 15.12 19.68
C LEU A 169 3.57 14.47 19.30
N ASP A 170 4.68 15.08 19.71
CA ASP A 170 6.02 14.58 19.40
C ASP A 170 6.25 13.18 19.98
N GLU A 171 5.89 12.93 21.23
CA GLU A 171 5.96 11.60 21.87
C GLU A 171 5.17 10.53 21.10
N ILE A 172 3.95 10.87 20.65
CA ILE A 172 3.08 9.93 19.93
C ILE A 172 3.64 9.64 18.54
N LEU A 173 4.10 10.67 17.82
CA LEU A 173 4.67 10.49 16.49
C LEU A 173 5.98 9.71 16.54
N GLU A 174 6.83 9.95 17.54
CA GLU A 174 8.05 9.17 17.76
C GLU A 174 7.73 7.69 17.95
N TRP A 175 6.80 7.36 18.85
CA TRP A 175 6.34 5.98 19.06
C TRP A 175 5.73 5.35 17.80
N MET A 176 4.88 6.09 17.08
CA MET A 176 4.21 5.56 15.87
C MET A 176 5.19 5.26 14.74
N PHE A 177 6.15 6.16 14.53
CA PHE A 177 7.06 6.07 13.38
C PHE A 177 8.37 5.33 13.66
N GLU A 178 8.65 4.96 14.91
CA GLU A 178 9.74 4.03 15.25
C GLU A 178 9.62 2.72 14.46
N GLU A 179 8.40 2.20 14.33
CA GLU A 179 8.08 0.96 13.61
C GLU A 179 7.52 1.21 12.19
N PHE A 180 7.78 2.37 11.60
CA PHE A 180 7.29 2.66 10.25
C PHE A 180 7.92 1.69 9.23
N PRO A 181 7.12 0.89 8.51
CA PRO A 181 7.61 -0.36 7.95
C PRO A 181 8.36 -0.21 6.62
N VAL A 182 8.36 0.98 6.03
CA VAL A 182 8.89 1.21 4.69
C VAL A 182 9.83 2.40 4.65
N ALA A 183 10.89 2.29 3.85
CA ALA A 183 11.78 3.40 3.62
C ALA A 183 11.05 4.53 2.87
N LEU A 184 11.16 5.74 3.39
CA LEU A 184 10.82 6.96 2.67
C LEU A 184 11.99 7.25 1.71
N GLY A 185 11.69 7.41 0.42
CA GLY A 185 12.72 7.70 -0.56
C GLY A 185 13.13 9.17 -0.50
N GLU A 186 14.42 9.44 -0.71
CA GLU A 186 14.88 10.80 -1.04
C GLU A 186 14.42 11.10 -2.48
N LEU A 187 13.66 12.18 -2.65
CA LEU A 187 13.24 12.69 -3.97
C LEU A 187 14.34 13.53 -4.63
#